data_AF-A0AAD4QK66-F1
#
_entry.id   AF-A0AAD4QK66-F1
#
_cell.length_a   1.000
_cell.length_b   1.000
_cell.length_c   1.000
_cell.angle_alpha   90.00
_cell.angle_beta   90.00
_cell.angle_gamma   90.00
#
_symmetry.space_group_name_H-M   'P 1'
#
loop_
_entity.id
_entity.type
_entity.pdbx_description
1 polymer ?
#
loop_
_entity_poly.entity_id
_entity_poly.type
_entity_poly.pdbx_seq_one_letter_code
_entity_poly.pdbx_strand_id
1 'polypeptide(L)' 'ACAQPCLAKADLGNCLSGEVHCLCTNQAFIVSTTQCFISSCSGTDLQTAEQIAQETCRAAVRPFCYSSSLK' A
#
# COMPACT_ATOMS: atom_id res chain seq x y z
N ALA A 1 13.80 2.67 3.39
CA ALA A 1 12.37 2.59 3.02
C ALA A 1 11.69 3.91 3.35
N CYS A 2 11.49 4.77 2.35
CA CYS A 2 10.77 6.04 2.49
C CYS A 2 9.26 5.84 2.77
N ALA A 3 8.73 4.64 2.50
CA ALA A 3 7.33 4.32 2.68
C ALA A 3 6.88 4.11 4.14
N GLN A 4 7.78 3.68 5.03
CA GLN A 4 7.46 3.41 6.44
C GLN A 4 6.88 4.63 7.20
N PRO A 5 7.52 5.80 7.19
CA PRO A 5 6.95 6.99 7.83
C PRO A 5 5.65 7.45 7.15
N CYS A 6 5.51 7.20 5.85
CA CYS A 6 4.28 7.51 5.11
C CYS A 6 3.12 6.63 5.54
N LEU A 7 3.33 5.32 5.69
CA LEU A 7 2.30 4.41 6.19
C LEU A 7 1.92 4.70 7.65
N ALA A 8 2.87 5.16 8.47
CA ALA A 8 2.62 5.55 9.85
C ALA A 8 1.82 6.86 9.98
N LYS A 9 1.92 7.76 8.98
CA LYS A 9 1.17 9.02 8.91
C LYS A 9 -0.03 9.00 7.97
N ALA A 10 -0.22 7.91 7.24
CA ALA A 10 -1.28 7.77 6.26
C ALA A 10 -2.64 7.79 6.94
N ASP A 11 -3.62 8.35 6.23
CA ASP A 11 -4.99 8.39 6.69
C ASP A 11 -5.64 7.01 6.52
N LEU A 12 -5.75 6.26 7.60
CA LEU A 12 -6.36 4.92 7.57
C LEU A 12 -7.88 4.99 7.38
N GLY A 13 -8.49 6.18 7.51
CA GLY A 13 -9.93 6.41 7.50
C GLY A 13 -10.66 5.48 8.48
N ASN A 14 -11.54 4.63 7.95
CA ASN A 14 -12.33 3.66 8.71
C ASN A 14 -11.63 2.30 8.87
N CYS A 15 -10.43 2.13 8.32
CA CYS A 15 -9.71 0.86 8.33
C CYS A 15 -8.73 0.80 9.51
N LEU A 16 -8.44 -0.41 9.99
CA LEU A 16 -7.42 -0.61 11.02
C LEU A 16 -6.02 -0.73 10.41
N SER A 17 -5.01 -0.36 11.21
CA SER A 17 -3.61 -0.55 10.87
C SER A 17 -3.33 -2.05 10.70
N GLY A 18 -2.99 -2.47 9.48
CA GLY A 18 -2.75 -3.87 9.14
C GLY A 18 -3.88 -4.53 8.35
N GLU A 19 -5.06 -3.91 8.23
CA GLU A 19 -6.13 -4.40 7.35
C GLU A 19 -5.86 -4.01 5.90
N VAL A 20 -4.87 -4.66 5.29
CA VAL A 20 -4.42 -4.36 3.93
C VAL A 20 -5.58 -4.36 2.93
N HIS A 21 -6.54 -5.28 3.05
CA HIS A 21 -7.73 -5.31 2.18
C HIS A 21 -8.59 -4.04 2.31
N CYS A 22 -8.83 -3.57 3.55
CA CYS A 22 -9.59 -2.35 3.79
C CYS A 22 -8.80 -1.12 3.32
N LEU A 23 -7.52 -1.05 3.68
CA LEU A 23 -6.63 0.05 3.30
C LEU A 23 -6.53 0.19 1.76
N CYS A 24 -6.47 -0.92 1.05
CA CYS A 24 -6.42 -0.97 -0.41
C CYS A 24 -7.77 -0.69 -1.11
N THR A 25 -8.87 -0.62 -0.36
CA THR A 25 -10.18 -0.17 -0.86
C THR A 25 -10.52 1.24 -0.38
N ASN A 26 -9.76 1.77 0.58
CA ASN A 26 -9.94 3.13 1.10
C ASN A 26 -9.18 4.16 0.25
N GLN A 27 -9.94 4.96 -0.48
CA GLN A 27 -9.39 6.01 -1.34
C GLN A 27 -8.56 7.07 -0.57
N ALA A 28 -8.95 7.41 0.66
CA ALA A 28 -8.25 8.40 1.48
C ALA A 28 -6.85 7.89 1.87
N PHE A 29 -6.75 6.60 2.22
CA PHE A 29 -5.48 5.94 2.50
C PHE A 29 -4.58 5.92 1.26
N ILE A 30 -5.11 5.50 0.12
CA ILE A 30 -4.36 5.42 -1.13
C ILE A 30 -3.82 6.81 -1.51
N VAL A 31 -4.68 7.83 -1.53
CA VAL A 31 -4.27 9.19 -1.92
C VAL A 31 -3.26 9.77 -0.94
N SER A 32 -3.48 9.66 0.37
CA SER A 32 -2.56 10.21 1.38
C SER A 32 -1.20 9.53 1.34
N THR A 33 -1.17 8.20 1.20
CA THR A 33 0.06 7.41 1.13
C THR A 33 0.82 7.70 -0.16
N THR A 34 0.14 7.75 -1.31
CA THR A 34 0.76 8.08 -2.60
C THR A 34 1.34 9.50 -2.60
N GLN A 35 0.62 10.50 -2.07
CA GLN A 35 1.18 11.85 -1.95
C GLN A 35 2.41 11.88 -1.04
N CYS A 36 2.39 11.12 0.07
CA CYS A 36 3.55 11.02 0.93
C CYS A 36 4.73 10.33 0.22
N PHE A 37 4.47 9.28 -0.57
CA PHE A 37 5.50 8.63 -1.39
C PHE A 37 6.08 9.60 -2.41
N ILE A 38 5.27 10.35 -3.15
CA ILE A 38 5.77 11.34 -4.13
C ILE A 38 6.63 12.43 -3.46
N SER A 39 6.29 12.80 -2.22
CA SER A 39 7.01 13.83 -1.46
C SER A 39 8.27 13.31 -0.75
N SER A 40 8.25 12.08 -0.26
CA SER A 40 9.31 11.50 0.59
C SER A 40 10.21 10.50 -0.14
N CYS A 41 9.71 9.88 -1.21
CA CYS A 41 10.43 8.95 -2.07
C CYS A 41 10.74 9.63 -3.40
N SER A 42 11.87 9.28 -4.03
CA SER A 42 12.19 9.75 -5.37
C SER A 42 12.92 8.68 -6.17
N GLY A 43 12.92 8.83 -7.50
CA GLY A 43 13.58 7.89 -8.41
C GLY A 43 13.02 6.47 -8.31
N THR A 44 13.92 5.49 -8.24
CA THR A 44 13.59 4.05 -8.22
C THR A 44 12.80 3.64 -6.98
N ASP A 45 13.02 4.31 -5.83
CA ASP A 45 12.30 4.00 -4.59
C ASP A 45 10.80 4.29 -4.71
N LEU A 46 10.42 5.38 -5.40
CA LEU A 46 9.02 5.74 -5.63
C LEU A 46 8.35 4.70 -6.52
N GLN A 47 8.95 4.36 -7.67
CA GLN A 47 8.42 3.33 -8.57
C GLN A 47 8.29 1.98 -7.86
N THR A 48 9.30 1.59 -7.10
CA THR A 48 9.28 0.32 -6.36
C THR A 48 8.19 0.32 -5.30
N ALA A 49 8.01 1.42 -4.55
CA ALA A 49 6.95 1.55 -3.55
C ALA A 49 5.54 1.49 -4.18
N GLU A 50 5.33 2.15 -5.31
CA GLU A 50 4.05 2.10 -6.04
C GLU A 50 3.75 0.70 -6.59
N GLN A 51 4.75 0.03 -7.18
CA GLN A 51 4.61 -1.34 -7.67
C GLN A 51 4.25 -2.31 -6.53
N ILE A 52 5.00 -2.25 -5.42
CA ILE A 52 4.73 -3.09 -4.25
C ILE A 52 3.34 -2.79 -3.67
N ALA A 53 2.94 -1.52 -3.57
CA ALA A 53 1.62 -1.16 -3.07
C ALA A 53 0.51 -1.73 -3.98
N GLN A 54 0.64 -1.59 -5.30
CA GLN A 54 -0.32 -2.15 -6.25
C GLN A 54 -0.38 -3.67 -6.19
N GLU A 55 0.76 -4.34 -6.09
CA GLU A 55 0.83 -5.80 -6.01
C GLU A 55 0.26 -6.32 -4.69
N THR A 56 0.60 -5.66 -3.58
CA THR A 56 0.06 -5.95 -2.24
C THR A 56 -1.46 -5.78 -2.21
N CYS A 57 -1.96 -4.69 -2.81
CA CYS A 57 -3.40 -4.46 -2.91
C CYS A 57 -4.10 -5.46 -3.83
N ARG A 58 -3.50 -5.80 -4.98
CA ARG A 58 -4.02 -6.86 -5.85
C ARG A 58 -4.06 -8.21 -5.14
N ALA A 59 -3.04 -8.53 -4.33
CA ALA A 59 -3.00 -9.76 -3.55
C ALA A 59 -4.05 -9.75 -2.42
N ALA A 60 -4.23 -8.62 -1.75
CA ALA A 60 -5.22 -8.49 -0.68
C ALA A 60 -6.66 -8.59 -1.19
N VAL A 61 -6.96 -7.98 -2.34
CA VAL A 61 -8.32 -7.97 -2.93
C VAL A 61 -8.62 -9.29 -3.66
N ARG A 62 -7.60 -10.10 -3.98
CA ARG A 62 -7.85 -11.43 -4.51
C ARG A 62 -8.39 -12.33 -3.40
N PRO A 63 -9.54 -12.99 -3.62
CA PRO A 63 -9.98 -14.04 -2.72
C PRO A 63 -8.87 -15.09 -2.67
N PHE A 64 -8.72 -15.70 -1.50
CA PHE A 64 -7.70 -16.66 -1.05
C PHE A 64 -7.46 -17.92 -1.94
N CYS A 65 -7.53 -17.80 -3.27
CA CYS A 65 -7.22 -18.84 -4.25
C CYS A 65 -5.78 -18.79 -4.77
N TYR A 66 -4.93 -17.84 -4.31
CA TYR A 66 -3.55 -17.69 -4.81
C TYR A 66 -2.49 -17.90 -3.72
N SER A 67 -2.65 -18.93 -2.90
CA SER A 67 -1.55 -19.45 -2.06
C SER A 67 -0.66 -20.47 -2.79
N SER A 68 -0.81 -20.64 -4.12
CA SER A 68 -0.23 -21.77 -4.85
C SER A 68 1.05 -21.51 -5.66
N SER A 69 1.77 -20.40 -5.49
CA SER A 69 3.01 -20.22 -6.31
C SER A 69 4.14 -19.42 -5.64
N LEU A 70 4.47 -19.70 -4.38
CA LEU A 70 5.79 -19.34 -3.83
C LEU A 70 6.25 -20.22 -2.66
N LYS A 71 6.20 -21.54 -2.83
CA LYS A 71 7.27 -22.50 -2.49
C LYS A 71 6.94 -23.87 -3.06
#